data_AF-A0A1D1VYA3-F1
#
_entry.id   AF-A0A1D1VYA3-F1
#
_cell.length_a   1.000
_cell.length_b   1.000
_cell.length_c   1.000
_cell.angle_alpha   90.00
_cell.angle_beta   90.00
_cell.angle_gamma   90.00
#
_symmetry.space_group_name_H-M   'P 1'
#
loop_
_entity.id
_entity.type
_entity.pdbx_description
1 polymer ?
#
loop_
_entity_poly.entity_id
_entity_poly.type
_entity_poly.pdbx_seq_one_letter_code
_entity_poly.pdbx_strand_id
1 'polypeptide(L)'
;MEGARWMKPMKIAHAAKYNSHWLSLEGAPAAELRPFLTVNFVVHCTHVCTINAISFQVYIIVSVSKAKALGYITWNYGDSNDTIAREAFRSVLLLEPDVSVYAISNRTSNKAINTGYVSPYKKYYPISEAPLAIVSSSMAAFLMLGMVLEEMWSGNATGGYVGGRQLTKKFLNRSFDLGFVQFDFDEYGQRLIHEELSDMDPVTGEFRVSFEEESSPNAVVRKSLQNNGFCCSQCCDWNIREPRQFVN
;
A
#
# COMPACT_ATOMS: atom_id res chain seq x y z
N MET A 1 28.87 -37.57 30.74
CA MET A 1 29.12 -36.66 29.61
C MET A 1 27.80 -36.45 28.88
N GLU A 2 27.11 -35.40 29.32
CA GLU A 2 26.05 -34.69 28.60
C GLU A 2 26.61 -34.13 27.29
N GLY A 3 25.89 -33.80 26.23
CA GLY A 3 24.48 -33.80 25.90
C GLY A 3 24.38 -33.11 24.52
N ALA A 4 23.37 -33.45 23.73
CA ALA A 4 22.95 -32.63 22.59
C ALA A 4 21.49 -32.99 22.26
N ARG A 5 20.58 -32.27 22.91
CA ARG A 5 19.14 -32.35 22.68
C ARG A 5 18.84 -31.47 21.47
N TRP A 6 18.38 -32.08 20.38
CA TRP A 6 17.95 -31.39 19.17
C TRP A 6 16.70 -30.54 19.46
N MET A 7 16.81 -29.21 19.30
CA MET A 7 15.65 -28.33 19.19
C MET A 7 14.94 -28.61 17.86
N LYS A 8 13.66 -28.98 17.94
CA LYS A 8 12.79 -29.02 16.77
C LYS A 8 12.54 -27.59 16.27
N PRO A 9 12.52 -27.34 14.95
CA PRO A 9 12.16 -26.05 14.42
C PRO A 9 10.74 -25.66 14.84
N MET A 10 10.62 -24.42 15.29
CA MET A 10 9.35 -23.75 15.59
C MET A 10 8.53 -23.67 14.30
N LYS A 11 7.45 -24.45 14.23
CA LYS A 11 6.42 -24.26 13.22
C LYS A 11 5.58 -23.06 13.64
N ILE A 12 5.77 -21.92 12.99
CA ILE A 12 4.78 -20.85 13.03
C ILE A 12 3.62 -21.32 12.16
N ALA A 13 2.60 -21.87 12.79
CA ALA A 13 1.35 -22.19 12.11
C ALA A 13 0.57 -20.88 11.95
N HIS A 14 0.68 -20.26 10.78
CA HIS A 14 -0.23 -19.18 10.38
C HIS A 14 -1.59 -19.79 10.03
N ALA A 15 -2.50 -19.80 11.00
CA ALA A 15 -3.92 -19.98 10.72
C ALA A 15 -4.55 -18.59 10.56
N ALA A 16 -4.45 -18.01 9.36
CA ALA A 16 -5.32 -16.89 9.00
C ALA A 16 -6.74 -17.44 8.86
N LYS A 17 -7.56 -17.25 9.90
CA LYS A 17 -8.97 -17.62 9.82
C LYS A 17 -9.71 -16.46 9.14
N TYR A 18 -10.00 -16.62 7.86
CA TYR A 18 -10.85 -15.71 7.11
C TYR A 18 -12.26 -15.76 7.69
N ASN A 19 -12.64 -14.72 8.43
CA ASN A 19 -14.01 -14.49 8.83
C ASN A 19 -14.52 -13.30 8.02
N SER A 20 -15.28 -13.58 6.96
CA SER A 20 -16.09 -12.55 6.29
C SER A 20 -17.30 -12.25 7.18
N HIS A 21 -17.09 -11.53 8.28
CA HIS A 21 -18.18 -11.01 9.07
C HIS A 21 -18.66 -9.71 8.43
N TRP A 22 -19.87 -9.76 7.88
CA TRP A 22 -20.62 -8.55 7.55
C TRP A 22 -20.98 -7.87 8.87
N LEU A 23 -20.29 -6.79 9.21
CA LEU A 23 -20.74 -5.88 10.26
C LEU A 23 -22.00 -5.20 9.74
N SER A 24 -23.15 -5.82 9.96
CA SER A 24 -24.43 -5.14 9.87
C SER A 24 -24.50 -4.23 11.09
N LEU A 25 -24.16 -2.96 10.91
CA LEU A 25 -24.53 -1.91 11.86
C LEU A 25 -26.06 -1.81 11.79
N GLU A 26 -26.75 -2.50 12.70
CA GLU A 26 -28.21 -2.41 12.86
C GLU A 26 -28.58 -0.94 13.10
N GLY A 27 -29.09 -0.27 12.06
CA GLY A 27 -29.56 1.12 12.12
C GLY A 27 -28.99 2.08 11.07
N ALA A 28 -27.98 1.68 10.28
CA ALA A 28 -27.49 2.53 9.19
C ALA A 28 -28.42 2.46 7.96
N PRO A 29 -28.81 3.58 7.32
CA PRO A 29 -29.60 3.54 6.09
C PRO A 29 -28.85 2.73 5.02
N ALA A 30 -29.58 1.86 4.32
CA ALA A 30 -29.07 0.83 3.40
C ALA A 30 -28.28 1.33 2.17
N ALA A 31 -27.87 2.59 2.13
CA ALA A 31 -27.25 3.22 0.97
C ALA A 31 -25.72 3.09 0.90
N GLU A 32 -25.02 2.57 1.92
CA GLU A 32 -23.55 2.72 1.92
C GLU A 32 -22.74 1.58 2.57
N LEU A 33 -23.21 0.34 2.50
CA LEU A 33 -22.38 -0.80 2.90
C LEU A 33 -21.42 -1.17 1.75
N ARG A 34 -20.17 -0.71 1.85
CA ARG A 34 -19.07 -1.13 0.96
C ARG A 34 -18.32 -2.31 1.58
N PRO A 35 -17.79 -3.24 0.76
CA PRO A 35 -17.06 -4.38 1.28
C PRO A 35 -15.75 -3.92 1.92
N PHE A 36 -15.66 -4.03 3.24
CA PHE A 36 -14.41 -3.92 3.97
C PHE A 36 -13.86 -5.33 4.21
N LEU A 37 -12.60 -5.56 3.82
CA LEU A 37 -11.89 -6.76 4.21
C LEU A 37 -11.25 -6.50 5.57
N THR A 38 -11.78 -7.11 6.64
CA THR A 38 -11.15 -7.07 7.95
C THR A 38 -10.26 -8.31 8.11
N VAL A 39 -8.96 -8.10 8.28
CA VAL A 39 -8.02 -9.19 8.60
C VAL A 39 -7.67 -9.10 10.08
N ASN A 40 -8.09 -10.11 10.86
CA ASN A 40 -7.80 -10.18 12.29
C ASN A 40 -6.50 -10.94 12.51
N PHE A 41 -5.49 -10.26 13.06
CA PHE A 41 -4.25 -10.89 13.49
C PHE A 41 -4.27 -11.10 15.01
N VAL A 42 -4.12 -12.35 15.45
CA VAL A 42 -3.94 -12.68 16.87
C VAL A 42 -2.48 -12.98 17.11
N VAL A 43 -1.77 -12.07 17.77
CA VAL A 43 -0.36 -12.26 18.14
C VAL A 43 -0.30 -12.91 19.53
N HIS A 44 0.00 -14.20 19.58
CA HIS A 44 0.25 -14.91 20.83
C HIS A 44 1.71 -14.73 21.26
N CYS A 45 1.96 -13.93 22.30
CA CYS A 45 3.27 -13.88 22.94
C CYS A 45 3.44 -15.13 23.82
N THR A 46 4.36 -16.03 23.46
CA THR A 46 4.59 -17.30 24.17
C THR A 46 5.64 -17.20 25.27
N HIS A 47 6.21 -16.01 25.52
CA HIS A 47 7.08 -15.82 26.67
C HIS A 47 6.25 -15.77 27.95
N VAL A 48 6.53 -16.74 28.82
CA VAL A 48 5.91 -16.99 30.12
C VAL A 48 6.20 -15.81 31.07
N CYS A 49 5.51 -14.70 30.86
CA CYS A 49 5.25 -13.72 31.89
C CYS A 49 3.86 -14.04 32.44
N THR A 50 3.80 -14.52 33.67
CA THR A 50 2.58 -14.73 34.47
C THR A 50 1.93 -13.39 34.85
N ILE A 51 1.61 -12.59 33.84
CA ILE A 51 0.82 -11.37 33.93
C ILE A 51 -0.38 -11.65 33.04
N ASN A 52 -1.59 -11.43 33.55
CA ASN A 52 -2.88 -11.68 32.89
C ASN A 52 -2.79 -11.53 31.37
N ALA A 53 -3.25 -12.54 30.62
CA ALA A 53 -3.17 -12.54 29.16
C ALA A 53 -3.89 -11.31 28.57
N ILE A 54 -3.13 -10.27 28.24
CA ILE A 54 -3.64 -9.09 27.52
C ILE A 54 -3.67 -9.49 26.04
N SER A 55 -4.85 -9.66 25.48
CA SER A 55 -5.03 -9.84 24.04
C SER A 55 -5.08 -8.46 23.37
N PHE A 56 -4.13 -8.18 22.49
CA PHE A 56 -4.19 -7.01 21.61
C PHE A 56 -4.87 -7.42 20.30
N GLN A 57 -5.76 -6.55 19.82
CA GLN A 57 -6.39 -6.70 18.51
C GLN A 57 -5.92 -5.54 17.63
N VAL A 58 -5.48 -5.86 16.42
CA VAL A 58 -5.06 -4.87 15.42
C VAL A 58 -5.99 -5.03 14.23
N TYR A 59 -6.60 -3.93 13.81
CA TYR A 59 -7.49 -3.89 12.66
C TYR A 59 -6.73 -3.29 11.48
N ILE A 60 -6.60 -4.03 10.39
CA ILE A 60 -6.00 -3.51 9.16
C ILE A 60 -7.11 -3.28 8.14
N ILE A 61 -7.20 -2.06 7.64
CA ILE A 61 -8.09 -1.69 6.54
C ILE A 61 -7.23 -1.54 5.28
N VAL A 62 -7.58 -2.26 4.23
CA VAL A 62 -6.92 -2.14 2.93
C VAL A 62 -7.76 -1.22 2.03
N SER A 63 -7.17 -0.09 1.66
CA SER A 63 -7.75 0.87 0.74
C SER A 63 -7.12 0.72 -0.63
N VAL A 64 -7.93 0.45 -1.65
CA VAL A 64 -7.44 0.38 -3.04
C VAL A 64 -7.19 1.76 -3.65
N SER A 65 -7.65 2.82 -2.99
CA SER A 65 -7.52 4.18 -3.50
C SER A 65 -7.69 5.25 -2.43
N LYS A 66 -6.84 6.28 -2.49
CA LYS A 66 -6.91 7.52 -1.69
C LYS A 66 -7.84 8.58 -2.28
N ALA A 67 -8.38 8.34 -3.48
CA ALA A 67 -9.28 9.28 -4.14
C ALA A 67 -10.60 9.42 -3.37
N LYS A 68 -10.92 10.65 -2.94
CA LYS A 68 -12.15 10.97 -2.19
C LYS A 68 -13.42 10.56 -2.91
N ALA A 69 -13.43 10.59 -4.24
CA ALA A 69 -14.54 10.14 -5.07
C ALA A 69 -14.92 8.65 -4.85
N LEU A 70 -13.99 7.82 -4.35
CA LEU A 70 -14.24 6.42 -4.02
C LEU A 70 -14.55 6.19 -2.55
N GLY A 71 -14.69 7.25 -1.76
CA GLY A 71 -14.84 7.23 -0.31
C GLY A 71 -13.53 7.60 0.36
N TYR A 72 -13.62 8.40 1.42
CA TYR A 72 -12.49 8.75 2.27
C TYR A 72 -12.66 8.04 3.61
N ILE A 73 -11.65 7.27 4.03
CA ILE A 73 -11.67 6.59 5.32
C ILE A 73 -11.37 7.64 6.40
N THR A 74 -12.41 8.05 7.10
CA THR A 74 -12.33 9.06 8.17
C THR A 74 -13.20 8.63 9.34
N TRP A 75 -12.81 9.03 10.54
CA TRP A 75 -13.63 8.89 11.74
C TRP A 75 -14.55 10.11 11.95
N ASN A 76 -14.30 11.22 11.24
CA ASN A 76 -14.98 12.49 11.43
C ASN A 76 -16.04 12.70 10.34
N TYR A 77 -17.31 12.50 10.70
CA TYR A 77 -18.49 12.71 9.87
C TYR A 77 -19.36 13.89 10.33
N GLY A 78 -18.99 14.55 11.43
CA GLY A 78 -19.74 15.67 12.01
C GLY A 78 -20.97 15.23 12.79
N ASP A 79 -21.00 14.00 13.30
CA ASP A 79 -22.12 13.45 14.07
C ASP A 79 -21.79 13.28 15.56
N SER A 80 -22.76 12.81 16.36
CA SER A 80 -22.55 12.58 17.80
C SER A 80 -21.62 11.41 18.11
N ASN A 81 -21.31 10.55 17.12
CA ASN A 81 -20.52 9.34 17.27
C ASN A 81 -19.04 9.55 16.92
N ASP A 82 -18.65 10.69 16.35
CA ASP A 82 -17.26 11.00 15.98
C ASP A 82 -16.26 10.78 17.12
N THR A 83 -16.65 11.04 18.38
CA THR A 83 -15.77 10.80 19.54
C THR A 83 -15.52 9.31 19.76
N ILE A 84 -16.55 8.48 19.59
CA ILE A 84 -16.46 7.02 19.73
C ILE A 84 -15.71 6.44 18.55
N ALA A 85 -16.00 6.91 17.33
CA ALA A 85 -15.30 6.51 16.11
C ALA A 85 -13.80 6.83 16.21
N ARG A 86 -13.43 8.03 16.67
CA ARG A 86 -12.03 8.40 16.88
C ARG A 86 -11.30 7.45 17.83
N GLU A 87 -11.94 7.05 18.93
CA GLU A 87 -11.34 6.11 19.88
C GLU A 87 -11.17 4.71 19.27
N ALA A 88 -12.16 4.23 18.52
CA ALA A 88 -12.07 2.94 17.83
C ALA A 88 -10.95 2.93 16.78
N PHE A 89 -10.79 4.04 16.03
CA PHE A 89 -9.79 4.20 14.99
C PHE A 89 -8.34 4.19 15.50
N ARG A 90 -8.11 4.36 16.82
CA ARG A 90 -6.76 4.21 17.42
C ARG A 90 -6.15 2.81 17.26
N SER A 91 -6.99 1.82 17.00
CA SER A 91 -6.56 0.42 16.79
C SER A 91 -6.48 0.03 15.31
N VAL A 92 -6.76 0.99 14.42
CA VAL A 92 -6.83 0.78 12.97
C VAL A 92 -5.51 1.20 12.33
N LEU A 93 -4.94 0.29 11.55
CA LEU A 93 -3.87 0.58 10.61
C LEU A 93 -4.47 0.62 9.20
N LEU A 94 -4.04 1.58 8.41
CA LEU A 94 -4.55 1.82 7.07
C LEU A 94 -3.47 1.47 6.05
N LEU A 95 -3.70 0.45 5.24
CA LEU A 95 -2.82 0.05 4.15
C LEU A 95 -3.36 0.64 2.84
N GLU A 96 -2.61 1.56 2.22
CA GLU A 96 -3.02 2.28 1.02
C GLU A 96 -1.91 2.27 -0.04
N PRO A 97 -2.24 2.46 -1.33
CA PRO A 97 -1.22 2.73 -2.33
C PRO A 97 -0.53 4.08 -2.07
N ASP A 98 0.77 4.13 -2.35
CA ASP A 98 1.57 5.34 -2.29
C ASP A 98 1.04 6.43 -3.24
N VAL A 99 1.36 7.69 -2.93
CA VAL A 99 0.98 8.87 -3.72
C VAL A 99 1.50 8.82 -5.15
N SER A 100 2.57 8.08 -5.43
CA SER A 100 3.11 7.85 -6.79
C SER A 100 2.08 7.27 -7.76
N VAL A 101 1.09 6.52 -7.29
CA VAL A 101 0.04 5.95 -8.14
C VAL A 101 -0.82 7.04 -8.79
N TYR A 102 -0.93 8.20 -8.14
CA TYR A 102 -1.69 9.36 -8.61
C TYR A 102 -0.84 10.42 -9.29
N ALA A 103 0.48 10.20 -9.38
CA ALA A 103 1.39 11.17 -9.97
C ALA A 103 1.05 11.40 -11.45
N ILE A 104 1.01 12.67 -11.82
CA ILE A 104 0.88 13.13 -13.19
C ILE A 104 2.05 14.06 -13.49
N SER A 105 2.48 14.07 -14.75
CA SER A 105 3.51 14.99 -15.20
C SER A 105 3.23 16.41 -14.75
N ASN A 106 4.25 17.11 -14.24
CA ASN A 106 4.18 18.54 -13.92
C ASN A 106 3.68 19.40 -15.10
N ARG A 107 3.82 18.91 -16.34
CA ARG A 107 3.30 19.56 -17.55
C ARG A 107 1.78 19.43 -17.72
N THR A 108 1.14 18.52 -16.98
CA THR A 108 -0.27 18.20 -17.08
C THR A 108 -0.94 18.47 -15.74
N SER A 109 -1.29 19.73 -15.51
CA SER A 109 -2.12 20.10 -14.36
C SER A 109 -3.53 19.50 -14.48
N ASN A 110 -4.21 19.30 -13.35
CA ASN A 110 -5.64 18.98 -13.32
C ASN A 110 -6.47 19.92 -14.20
N LYS A 111 -6.06 21.19 -14.29
CA LYS A 111 -6.66 22.17 -15.20
C LYS A 111 -6.55 21.72 -16.66
N ALA A 112 -5.37 21.26 -17.11
CA ALA A 112 -5.16 20.77 -18.47
C ALA A 112 -6.01 19.52 -18.77
N ILE A 113 -6.15 18.62 -17.80
CA ILE A 113 -7.02 17.44 -17.92
C ILE A 113 -8.47 17.89 -18.15
N ASN A 114 -8.96 18.81 -17.31
CA ASN A 114 -10.32 19.33 -17.37
C ASN A 114 -10.61 20.11 -18.65
N THR A 115 -9.69 20.93 -19.13
CA THR A 115 -9.92 21.76 -20.32
C THR A 115 -9.79 20.97 -21.63
N GLY A 116 -8.88 20.00 -21.69
CA GLY A 116 -8.55 19.29 -22.93
C GLY A 116 -9.25 17.94 -23.08
N TYR A 117 -9.04 17.04 -22.12
CA TYR A 117 -9.35 15.62 -22.31
C TYR A 117 -10.77 15.25 -21.89
N VAL A 118 -11.26 15.82 -20.78
CA VAL A 118 -12.58 15.44 -20.24
C VAL A 118 -13.71 16.40 -20.56
N SER A 119 -13.39 17.60 -21.06
CA SER A 119 -14.38 18.58 -21.48
C SER A 119 -15.37 18.05 -22.55
N PRO A 120 -14.96 17.25 -23.56
CA PRO A 120 -15.91 16.73 -24.55
C PRO A 120 -16.92 15.74 -23.95
N TYR A 121 -16.55 15.09 -22.85
CA TYR A 121 -17.39 14.10 -22.16
C TYR A 121 -18.27 14.72 -21.07
N LYS A 122 -18.28 16.05 -20.93
CA LYS A 122 -18.99 16.77 -19.85
C LYS A 122 -18.64 16.23 -18.46
N LYS A 123 -17.40 15.77 -18.28
CA LYS A 123 -16.86 15.32 -16.99
C LYS A 123 -15.93 16.39 -16.43
N TYR A 124 -15.86 16.46 -15.10
CA TYR A 124 -15.04 17.44 -14.39
C TYR A 124 -14.35 16.76 -13.21
N TYR A 125 -13.04 16.96 -13.08
CA TYR A 125 -12.28 16.59 -11.89
C TYR A 125 -12.09 17.82 -11.00
N PRO A 126 -12.35 17.72 -9.69
CA PRO A 126 -12.06 18.82 -8.78
C PRO A 126 -10.55 19.13 -8.80
N ILE A 127 -10.20 20.42 -8.95
CA ILE A 127 -8.79 20.86 -9.04
C ILE A 127 -8.02 20.50 -7.76
N SER A 128 -8.71 20.48 -6.62
CA SER A 128 -8.17 20.17 -5.30
C SER A 128 -7.90 18.69 -5.06
N GLU A 129 -8.29 17.79 -5.97
CA GLU A 129 -8.10 16.35 -5.78
C GLU A 129 -7.17 15.78 -6.83
N ALA A 130 -6.38 14.79 -6.42
CA ALA A 130 -5.61 14.01 -7.37
C ALA A 130 -6.57 13.25 -8.31
N PRO A 131 -6.21 13.10 -9.59
CA PRO A 131 -7.00 12.31 -10.53
C PRO A 131 -6.98 10.85 -10.12
N LEU A 132 -7.99 10.09 -10.57
CA LEU A 132 -8.07 8.66 -10.30
C LEU A 132 -6.82 7.93 -10.81
N ALA A 133 -6.33 6.96 -10.05
CA ALA A 133 -5.17 6.13 -10.38
C ALA A 133 -5.21 5.53 -11.80
N ILE A 134 -6.41 5.21 -12.30
CA ILE A 134 -6.59 4.69 -13.66
C ILE A 134 -6.25 5.72 -14.74
N VAL A 135 -6.51 7.01 -14.48
CA VAL A 135 -6.24 8.10 -15.41
C VAL A 135 -4.74 8.37 -15.48
N SER A 136 -4.08 8.50 -14.34
CA SER A 136 -2.61 8.65 -14.27
C SER A 136 -1.90 7.45 -14.90
N SER A 137 -2.33 6.22 -14.58
CA SER A 137 -1.74 5.00 -15.13
C SER A 137 -1.93 4.89 -16.65
N SER A 138 -3.09 5.29 -17.19
CA SER A 138 -3.33 5.29 -18.64
C SER A 138 -2.41 6.28 -19.35
N MET A 139 -2.25 7.48 -18.80
CA MET A 139 -1.33 8.47 -19.35
C MET A 139 0.12 7.97 -19.33
N ALA A 140 0.56 7.41 -18.20
CA ALA A 140 1.89 6.82 -18.08
C ALA A 140 2.11 5.69 -19.09
N ALA A 141 1.13 4.82 -19.31
CA ALA A 141 1.21 3.75 -20.29
C ALA A 141 1.52 4.25 -21.71
N PHE A 142 0.90 5.36 -22.13
CA PHE A 142 1.20 5.98 -23.43
C PHE A 142 2.60 6.59 -23.48
N LEU A 143 3.07 7.21 -22.39
CA LEU A 143 4.43 7.75 -22.31
C LEU A 143 5.48 6.63 -22.40
N MET A 144 5.30 5.57 -21.62
CA MET A 144 6.16 4.39 -21.66
C MET A 144 6.16 3.72 -23.04
N LEU A 145 4.99 3.63 -23.69
CA LEU A 145 4.89 3.15 -25.07
C LEU A 145 5.70 4.03 -26.04
N GLY A 146 5.62 5.35 -25.90
CA GLY A 146 6.43 6.28 -26.69
C GLY A 146 7.93 6.04 -26.53
N MET A 147 8.40 5.87 -25.29
CA MET A 147 9.81 5.56 -24.99
C MET A 147 10.24 4.23 -25.64
N VAL A 148 9.43 3.17 -25.49
CA VAL A 148 9.73 1.87 -26.09
C VAL A 148 9.77 1.94 -27.62
N LEU A 149 8.85 2.68 -28.24
CA LEU A 149 8.84 2.86 -29.69
C LEU A 149 10.05 3.66 -30.20
N GLU A 150 10.47 4.69 -29.46
CA GLU A 150 11.68 5.46 -29.76
C GLU A 150 12.94 4.60 -29.66
N GLU A 151 13.07 3.76 -28.64
CA GLU A 151 14.17 2.81 -28.49
C GLU A 151 14.21 1.79 -29.62
N MET A 152 13.04 1.30 -30.03
CA MET A 152 12.92 0.41 -31.18
C MET A 152 13.32 1.12 -32.47
N TRP A 153 12.92 2.38 -32.65
CA TRP A 153 13.27 3.14 -33.87
C TRP A 153 14.74 3.51 -33.95
N SER A 154 15.35 3.90 -32.83
CA SER A 154 16.76 4.32 -32.74
C SER A 154 17.73 3.14 -32.74
N GLY A 155 17.32 1.98 -32.22
CA GLY A 155 18.04 0.74 -32.38
C GLY A 155 18.04 0.36 -33.86
N ASN A 156 19.21 0.41 -34.49
CA ASN A 156 19.52 0.19 -35.91
C ASN A 156 19.11 -1.19 -36.48
N ALA A 157 18.00 -1.79 -36.03
CA ALA A 157 17.49 -3.04 -36.55
C ALA A 157 16.82 -2.77 -37.90
N THR A 158 17.62 -2.94 -38.93
CA THR A 158 17.21 -3.09 -40.33
C THR A 158 16.32 -4.32 -40.58
N GLY A 159 15.92 -5.06 -39.54
CA GLY A 159 15.09 -6.26 -39.60
C GLY A 159 13.80 -6.14 -38.80
N GLY A 160 12.72 -5.73 -39.46
CA GLY A 160 11.33 -6.10 -39.15
C GLY A 160 10.88 -6.08 -37.69
N TYR A 161 10.62 -4.91 -37.14
CA TYR A 161 9.89 -4.72 -35.88
C TYR A 161 8.39 -5.00 -36.00
N VAL A 162 8.00 -6.24 -36.32
CA VAL A 162 6.59 -6.57 -36.66
C VAL A 162 5.91 -7.46 -35.62
N GLY A 163 6.57 -7.79 -34.51
CA GLY A 163 6.03 -8.71 -33.51
C GLY A 163 5.56 -8.04 -32.23
N GLY A 164 4.27 -8.13 -31.90
CA GLY A 164 3.74 -7.71 -30.59
C GLY A 164 4.50 -8.35 -29.41
N ARG A 165 4.97 -9.59 -29.55
CA ARG A 165 5.81 -10.28 -28.55
C ARG A 165 7.15 -9.57 -28.29
N GLN A 166 7.78 -9.02 -29.34
CA GLN A 166 9.04 -8.29 -29.18
C GLN A 166 8.80 -6.95 -28.48
N LEU A 167 7.70 -6.28 -28.81
CA LEU A 167 7.25 -5.06 -28.14
C LEU A 167 6.98 -5.32 -26.65
N THR A 168 6.18 -6.34 -26.30
CA THR A 168 5.89 -6.69 -24.90
C THR A 168 7.15 -6.99 -24.10
N LYS A 169 8.13 -7.69 -24.68
CA LYS A 169 9.41 -7.98 -24.02
C LYS A 169 10.20 -6.73 -23.60
N LYS A 170 9.93 -5.56 -24.19
CA LYS A 170 10.56 -4.29 -23.80
C LYS A 170 9.98 -3.67 -22.53
N PHE A 171 8.82 -4.15 -22.06
CA PHE A 171 8.16 -3.71 -20.83
C PHE A 171 8.46 -4.60 -19.63
N LEU A 172 8.78 -5.88 -19.84
CA LEU A 172 8.97 -6.84 -18.74
C LEU A 172 10.27 -6.59 -17.97
N ASN A 173 10.25 -6.81 -16.66
CA ASN A 173 11.38 -6.72 -15.75
C ASN A 173 12.17 -5.41 -15.90
N ARG A 174 11.45 -4.29 -15.89
CA ARG A 174 11.99 -2.98 -16.25
C ARG A 174 11.36 -1.85 -15.44
N SER A 175 12.19 -0.87 -15.13
CA SER A 175 11.79 0.43 -14.56
C SER A 175 11.71 1.50 -15.65
N PHE A 176 10.67 2.33 -15.59
CA PHE A 176 10.48 3.50 -16.45
C PHE A 176 10.46 4.76 -15.59
N ASP A 177 11.46 5.63 -15.76
CA ASP A 177 11.47 6.96 -15.16
C ASP A 177 10.81 7.95 -16.13
N LEU A 178 9.64 8.49 -15.75
CA LEU A 178 8.92 9.49 -16.54
C LEU A 178 9.26 10.93 -16.14
N GLY A 179 10.23 11.13 -15.25
CA GLY A 179 10.68 12.42 -14.71
C GLY A 179 9.79 13.01 -13.62
N PHE A 180 8.63 12.42 -13.34
CA PHE A 180 7.76 12.78 -12.22
C PHE A 180 7.45 11.60 -11.30
N VAL A 181 7.64 10.37 -11.79
CA VAL A 181 7.46 9.14 -11.02
C VAL A 181 8.17 8.00 -11.76
N GLN A 182 8.66 7.03 -11.01
CA GLN A 182 9.20 5.78 -11.54
C GLN A 182 8.11 4.71 -11.56
N PHE A 183 8.04 3.94 -12.64
CA PHE A 183 7.15 2.79 -12.78
C PHE A 183 7.97 1.52 -12.92
N ASP A 184 7.82 0.60 -11.98
CA ASP A 184 8.52 -0.69 -11.99
C ASP A 184 7.60 -1.81 -12.45
N PHE A 185 8.10 -2.67 -13.33
CA PHE A 185 7.40 -3.85 -13.83
C PHE A 185 8.20 -5.12 -13.56
N ASP A 186 7.50 -6.16 -13.13
CA ASP A 186 8.09 -7.48 -12.89
C ASP A 186 8.29 -8.30 -14.19
N GLU A 187 8.80 -9.53 -14.04
CA GLU A 187 9.01 -10.46 -15.15
C GLU A 187 7.73 -10.90 -15.87
N TYR A 188 6.57 -10.73 -15.23
CA TYR A 188 5.24 -11.04 -15.78
C TYR A 188 4.55 -9.83 -16.42
N GLY A 189 5.15 -8.64 -16.31
CA GLY A 189 4.61 -7.39 -16.82
C GLY A 189 3.54 -6.79 -15.91
N GLN A 190 3.52 -7.18 -14.64
CA GLN A 190 2.70 -6.55 -13.61
C GLN A 190 3.45 -5.33 -13.07
N ARG A 191 2.71 -4.23 -12.89
CA ARG A 191 3.23 -3.05 -12.22
C ARG A 191 3.41 -3.35 -10.74
N LEU A 192 4.60 -3.08 -10.21
CA LEU A 192 4.85 -3.05 -8.78
C LEU A 192 4.34 -1.72 -8.24
N ILE A 193 3.38 -1.80 -7.31
CA ILE A 193 2.79 -0.64 -6.64
C ILE A 193 3.31 -0.64 -5.22
N HIS A 194 3.91 0.47 -4.81
CA HIS A 194 4.30 0.66 -3.42
C HIS A 194 3.06 0.89 -2.57
N GLU A 195 2.99 0.16 -1.45
CA GLU A 195 1.99 0.37 -0.42
C GLU A 195 2.62 1.07 0.78
N GLU A 196 1.80 1.86 1.47
CA GLU A 196 2.14 2.54 2.70
C GLU A 196 1.17 2.11 3.80
N LEU A 197 1.72 1.91 5.00
CA LEU A 197 0.96 1.63 6.20
C LEU A 197 0.93 2.89 7.05
N SER A 198 -0.27 3.45 7.17
CA SER A 198 -0.55 4.62 7.99
C SER A 198 -1.12 4.22 9.35
N ASP A 199 -0.66 4.91 10.38
CA ASP A 199 -1.15 4.80 11.77
C ASP A 199 -1.76 6.13 12.20
N MET A 200 -2.69 6.09 13.14
CA MET A 200 -3.38 7.27 13.64
C MET A 200 -2.52 8.00 14.67
N ASP A 201 -2.22 9.29 14.46
CA ASP A 201 -1.64 10.14 15.50
C ASP A 201 -2.67 10.28 16.64
N PRO A 202 -2.35 9.87 17.89
CA PRO A 202 -3.32 9.86 18.98
C PRO A 202 -3.75 11.27 19.39
N VAL A 203 -2.94 12.30 19.12
CA VAL A 203 -3.18 13.69 19.51
C VAL A 203 -4.06 14.39 18.48
N THR A 204 -3.73 14.28 17.20
CA THR A 204 -4.49 14.96 16.13
C THR A 204 -5.67 14.12 15.64
N GLY A 205 -5.56 12.79 15.72
CA GLY A 205 -6.48 11.85 15.10
C GLY A 205 -6.25 11.70 13.59
N GLU A 206 -5.18 12.26 13.04
CA GLU A 206 -4.87 12.14 11.61
C GLU A 206 -4.03 10.89 11.34
N PHE A 207 -4.30 10.21 10.24
CA PHE A 207 -3.45 9.12 9.77
C PHE A 207 -2.14 9.67 9.20
N ARG A 208 -1.02 9.06 9.59
CA ARG A 208 0.32 9.38 9.09
C ARG A 208 1.04 8.10 8.70
N VAL A 209 1.78 8.18 7.61
CA VAL A 209 2.62 7.08 7.12
C VAL A 209 3.63 6.71 8.22
N SER A 210 3.50 5.49 8.72
CA SER A 210 4.39 4.93 9.74
C SER A 210 5.37 3.94 9.13
N PHE A 211 4.96 3.26 8.05
CA PHE A 211 5.82 2.41 7.25
C PHE A 211 5.57 2.67 5.77
N GLU A 212 6.67 2.77 5.03
CA GLU A 212 6.67 2.84 3.58
C GLU A 212 7.41 1.59 3.09
N GLU A 213 6.79 0.84 2.19
CA GLU A 213 7.45 -0.31 1.59
C GLU A 213 8.50 0.17 0.59
N GLU A 214 9.76 0.21 1.03
CA GLU A 214 10.89 0.46 0.16
C GLU A 214 11.19 -0.83 -0.64
N SER A 215 10.65 -0.95 -1.85
CA SER A 215 10.94 -2.09 -2.74
C SER A 215 12.29 -1.93 -3.44
N SER A 216 13.37 -1.66 -2.70
CA SER A 216 14.70 -1.87 -3.27
C SER A 216 15.00 -3.36 -3.25
N PRO A 217 15.54 -3.97 -4.32
CA PRO A 217 15.99 -5.36 -4.29
C PRO A 217 17.06 -5.64 -3.21
N ASN A 218 17.61 -4.58 -2.60
CA ASN A 218 18.53 -4.64 -1.46
C ASN A 218 18.02 -3.87 -0.22
N ALA A 219 16.73 -3.49 -0.14
CA ALA A 219 16.21 -2.72 0.97
C ALA A 219 16.20 -3.54 2.27
N VAL A 220 16.95 -3.06 3.26
CA VAL A 220 16.73 -3.39 4.66
C VAL A 220 15.54 -2.55 5.12
N VAL A 221 14.47 -3.18 5.63
CA VAL A 221 13.28 -2.49 6.14
C VAL A 221 13.68 -1.42 7.16
N ARG A 222 13.62 -0.14 6.77
CA ARG A 222 13.93 0.99 7.64
C ARG A 222 12.69 1.39 8.43
N LYS A 223 12.67 0.99 9.70
CA LYS A 223 11.69 1.50 10.67
C LYS A 223 11.99 2.98 10.95
N SER A 224 11.10 3.88 10.52
CA SER A 224 11.04 5.25 11.05
C SER A 224 10.37 5.20 12.43
N LEU A 225 11.11 4.78 13.46
CA LEU A 225 10.63 4.85 14.84
C LEU A 225 10.72 6.30 15.30
N GLN A 226 9.62 7.05 15.19
CA GLN A 226 9.45 8.25 15.98
C GLN A 226 9.34 7.82 17.45
N ASN A 227 10.25 8.33 18.29
CA ASN A 227 10.40 8.04 19.72
C ASN A 227 9.17 8.47 20.54
N ASN A 228 8.05 7.76 20.42
CA ASN A 228 6.88 7.95 21.28
C ASN A 228 6.96 7.00 22.48
N GLY A 229 7.86 7.33 23.43
CA GLY A 229 7.79 7.16 24.90
C GLY A 229 7.19 5.92 25.61
N PHE A 230 6.66 4.90 24.93
CA PHE A 230 6.03 3.73 25.54
C PHE A 230 6.83 2.45 25.28
N CYS A 231 8.12 2.44 25.61
CA CYS A 231 8.87 1.19 25.75
C CYS A 231 8.87 0.81 27.24
N CYS A 232 8.02 -0.16 27.60
CA CYS A 232 8.19 -0.88 28.86
C CYS A 232 9.57 -1.55 28.78
N SER A 233 10.51 -1.16 29.64
CA SER A 233 11.93 -1.53 29.58
C SER A 233 12.22 -3.05 29.60
N GLN A 234 11.19 -3.87 29.80
CA GLN A 234 11.27 -5.34 29.82
C GLN A 234 10.77 -6.04 28.54
N CYS A 235 10.20 -5.32 27.55
CA CYS A 235 9.67 -5.91 26.31
C CYS A 235 10.42 -5.53 25.03
N CYS A 236 11.47 -4.69 25.12
CA CYS A 236 12.08 -4.06 23.94
C CYS A 236 13.09 -4.97 23.19
N ASP A 237 13.14 -6.27 23.44
CA ASP A 237 14.03 -7.20 22.74
C ASP A 237 13.28 -7.94 21.60
N TRP A 238 12.66 -7.17 20.70
CA TRP A 238 12.21 -7.68 19.40
C TRP A 238 13.41 -7.75 18.46
N ASN A 239 14.27 -8.74 18.71
CA ASN A 239 15.38 -9.07 17.82
C ASN A 239 14.81 -9.79 16.58
N ILE A 240 14.34 -9.03 15.60
CA ILE A 240 14.03 -9.55 14.26
C ILE A 240 15.39 -9.95 13.66
N ARG A 241 15.79 -11.21 13.86
CA ARG A 241 17.02 -11.74 13.27
C ARG A 241 16.92 -11.64 11.75
N GLU A 242 17.89 -10.96 11.15
CA GLU A 242 18.06 -10.88 9.70
C GLU A 242 18.01 -12.29 9.08
N PRO A 243 17.37 -12.46 7.91
CA PRO A 243 17.52 -13.68 7.14
C PRO A 243 19.00 -13.80 6.72
N ARG A 244 19.64 -14.91 7.10
CA ARG A 244 21.00 -15.22 6.64
C ARG A 244 20.99 -15.24 5.11
N GLN A 245 21.82 -14.40 4.51
CA GLN A 245 22.08 -14.45 3.08
C GLN A 245 22.60 -15.84 2.73
N PHE A 246 21.90 -16.52 1.83
CA PHE A 246 22.45 -17.69 1.14
C PHE A 246 23.40 -17.15 0.06
N VAL A 247 24.69 -17.25 0.35
CA VAL A 247 25.75 -17.12 -0.66
C VAL A 247 25.71 -18.41 -1.48
N ASN A 248 25.47 -18.29 -2.79
CA ASN A 248 25.74 -19.37 -3.75
C ASN A 248 27.23 -19.42 -4.05
#